data_AF-A0A399YEZ4-F1
#
_entry.id   AF-A0A399YEZ4-F1
#
_cell.length_a   1.000
_cell.length_b   1.000
_cell.length_c   1.000
_cell.angle_alpha   90.00
_cell.angle_beta   90.00
_cell.angle_gamma   90.00
#
_symmetry.space_group_name_H-M   'P 1'
#
loop_
_entity.id
_entity.type
_entity.pdbx_description
1 polymer ?
#
loop_
_entity_poly.entity_id
_entity_poly.type
_entity_poly.pdbx_seq_one_letter_code
_entity_poly.pdbx_strand_id
1 'polypeptide(L)' 'TKPGIVTSVVETCDCLLDQRHLDADQLAQMLQAAKDASEKFAQEENVSVAWTRLWQIEPILFNEELRKINRCAVYRTRN' A
#
# COMPACT_ATOMS: atom_id res chain seq x y z
N THR A 1 -13.69 -5.40 -14.74
CA THR A 1 -13.59 -4.58 -15.97
C THR A 1 -14.95 -4.49 -16.63
N LYS A 2 -15.32 -3.31 -17.13
CA LYS A 2 -16.54 -3.06 -17.91
C LYS A 2 -16.18 -2.95 -19.40
N PRO A 3 -17.05 -3.39 -20.33
CA PRO A 3 -18.40 -3.92 -20.11
C PRO A 3 -18.45 -5.39 -19.68
N GLY A 4 -17.32 -6.10 -19.59
CA GLY A 4 -17.29 -7.50 -19.12
C GLY A 4 -17.69 -8.53 -20.19
N ILE A 5 -17.71 -8.13 -21.46
CA ILE A 5 -17.91 -9.01 -22.62
C ILE A 5 -16.53 -9.42 -23.13
N VAL A 6 -16.28 -10.74 -23.27
CA VAL A 6 -14.95 -11.29 -23.58
C VAL A 6 -14.35 -10.76 -24.89
N THR A 7 -15.19 -10.40 -25.86
CA THR A 7 -14.78 -9.86 -27.16
C THR A 7 -14.76 -8.34 -27.23
N SER A 8 -15.11 -7.65 -26.15
CA SER A 8 -15.14 -6.18 -26.09
C SER A 8 -13.85 -5.65 -25.49
N VAL A 9 -13.36 -4.53 -26.03
CA VAL A 9 -12.27 -3.78 -25.42
C VAL A 9 -12.75 -3.25 -24.06
N VAL A 10 -11.92 -3.41 -23.04
CA VAL A 10 -12.23 -2.90 -21.69
C VAL A 10 -12.25 -1.38 -21.70
N GLU A 11 -13.37 -0.81 -21.26
CA GLU A 11 -13.55 0.64 -21.13
C GLU A 11 -13.17 1.12 -19.73
N THR A 12 -13.46 0.33 -18.69
CA THR A 12 -13.22 0.74 -17.30
C THR A 12 -12.71 -0.43 -16.47
N CYS A 13 -11.69 -0.17 -15.65
CA CYS A 13 -11.16 -1.12 -14.67
C CYS A 13 -10.99 -0.42 -13.33
N ASP A 14 -11.39 -1.10 -12.25
CA ASP A 14 -11.17 -0.66 -10.87
C ASP A 14 -10.19 -1.62 -10.19
N CYS A 15 -9.22 -1.07 -9.47
CA CYS A 15 -8.20 -1.83 -8.74
C CYS A 15 -8.11 -1.33 -7.29
N LEU A 16 -7.89 -2.24 -6.33
CA LEU A 16 -7.64 -1.91 -4.93
C LEU A 16 -6.14 -2.01 -4.62
N LEU A 17 -5.63 -1.07 -3.84
CA LEU A 17 -4.25 -1.02 -3.38
C LEU A 17 -4.20 -0.91 -1.85
N ASP A 18 -3.55 -1.88 -1.20
CA ASP A 18 -3.22 -1.87 0.23
C ASP A 18 -1.69 -1.72 0.36
N GLN A 19 -1.24 -0.68 1.04
CA GLN A 19 0.18 -0.40 1.27
C GLN A 19 0.46 -0.34 2.76
N ARG A 20 1.60 -0.90 3.17
CA ARG A 20 2.02 -0.97 4.58
C ARG A 20 3.51 -0.78 4.68
N HIS A 21 3.93 0.04 5.63
CA HIS A 21 5.32 0.22 6.00
C HIS A 21 5.41 0.64 7.48
N LEU A 22 6.51 0.32 8.18
CA LEU A 22 6.69 0.71 9.59
C LEU A 22 7.11 2.18 9.76
N ASP A 23 7.78 2.70 8.74
CA ASP A 23 8.19 4.09 8.60
C ASP A 23 7.15 4.83 7.73
N ALA A 24 6.60 5.93 8.26
CA ALA A 24 5.54 6.69 7.62
C ALA A 24 6.02 7.44 6.37
N ASP A 25 7.28 7.91 6.33
CA ASP A 25 7.84 8.61 5.19
C ASP A 25 8.02 7.65 4.01
N GLN A 26 8.48 6.44 4.30
CA GLN A 26 8.55 5.39 3.28
C GLN A 26 7.16 4.97 2.78
N LEU A 27 6.15 4.90 3.66
CA LEU A 27 4.77 4.63 3.24
C LEU A 27 4.25 5.73 2.30
N ALA A 28 4.53 7.00 2.61
CA ALA A 28 4.15 8.13 1.77
C ALA A 28 4.86 8.08 0.40
N GLN A 29 6.15 7.73 0.37
CA GLN A 29 6.90 7.55 -0.88
C GLN A 29 6.33 6.42 -1.74
N MET A 30 5.93 5.29 -1.13
CA MET A 30 5.27 4.19 -1.84
C MET A 30 3.95 4.64 -2.48
N LEU A 31 3.16 5.46 -1.78
CA LEU A 31 1.91 5.99 -2.32
C LEU A 31 2.16 6.96 -3.48
N GLN A 32 3.16 7.83 -3.35
CA GLN A 32 3.52 8.77 -4.41
C GLN A 32 4.01 8.02 -5.67
N ALA A 33 4.90 7.05 -5.51
CA ALA A 33 5.40 6.25 -6.63
C ALA A 33 4.27 5.50 -7.36
N ALA A 34 3.27 4.99 -6.63
CA ALA A 34 2.11 4.33 -7.23
C ALA A 34 1.25 5.30 -8.05
N LYS A 35 1.04 6.53 -7.55
CA LYS A 35 0.33 7.58 -8.28
C LYS A 35 1.08 8.01 -9.53
N ASP A 36 2.36 8.32 -9.40
CA ASP A 36 3.22 8.75 -10.52
C ASP A 36 3.26 7.69 -11.62
N ALA A 37 3.40 6.42 -11.26
CA ALA A 37 3.37 5.31 -12.21
C ALA A 37 2.01 5.20 -12.91
N SER A 38 0.90 5.32 -12.15
CA SER A 38 -0.45 5.25 -12.72
C SER A 38 -0.75 6.40 -13.69
N GLU A 39 -0.28 7.61 -13.37
CA GLU A 39 -0.44 8.80 -14.21
C GLU A 39 0.40 8.69 -15.48
N LYS A 40 1.65 8.22 -15.35
CA LYS A 40 2.51 7.94 -16.48
C LYS A 40 1.86 6.95 -17.46
N PHE A 41 1.38 5.81 -16.96
CA PHE A 41 0.72 4.82 -17.82
C PHE A 41 -0.60 5.35 -18.42
N ALA A 42 -1.35 6.15 -17.67
CA ALA A 42 -2.55 6.79 -18.21
C ALA A 42 -2.23 7.73 -19.38
N GLN A 43 -1.14 8.48 -19.29
CA GLN A 43 -0.66 9.34 -20.37
C GLN A 43 -0.16 8.52 -21.58
N GLU A 44 0.65 7.48 -21.35
CA GLU A 44 1.19 6.62 -22.40
C GLU A 44 0.09 5.90 -23.19
N GLU A 45 -0.97 5.47 -22.52
CA GLU A 45 -2.09 4.74 -23.11
C GLU A 45 -3.29 5.63 -23.52
N ASN A 46 -3.17 6.95 -23.33
CA ASN A 46 -4.24 7.93 -23.60
C ASN A 46 -5.58 7.58 -22.91
N VAL A 47 -5.51 7.19 -21.63
CA VAL A 47 -6.66 6.90 -20.77
C VAL A 47 -6.67 7.84 -19.56
N SER A 48 -7.75 7.80 -18.78
CA SER A 48 -7.84 8.53 -17.51
C SER A 48 -7.60 7.61 -16.32
N VAL A 49 -7.06 8.16 -15.24
CA VAL A 49 -6.90 7.49 -13.95
C VAL A 49 -7.46 8.36 -12.84
N ALA A 50 -8.10 7.74 -11.85
CA ALA A 50 -8.64 8.43 -10.68
C ALA A 50 -8.31 7.65 -9.41
N TRP A 51 -8.12 8.38 -8.31
CA TRP A 51 -7.75 7.84 -7.01
C TRP A 51 -8.79 8.17 -5.95
N THR A 52 -9.25 7.15 -5.22
CA THR A 52 -10.12 7.32 -4.06
C THR A 52 -9.46 6.66 -2.86
N ARG A 53 -9.22 7.43 -1.79
CA ARG A 53 -8.68 6.90 -0.55
C ARG A 53 -9.81 6.31 0.29
N LEU A 54 -9.79 4.99 0.47
CA LEU A 54 -10.80 4.26 1.25
C LEU A 54 -10.48 4.21 2.74
N TRP A 55 -9.21 4.03 3.10
CA TRP A 55 -8.74 3.88 4.48
C TRP A 55 -7.29 4.35 4.63
N GLN A 56 -6.94 4.91 5.80
CA GLN A 56 -5.55 5.23 6.17
C GLN A 56 -5.37 5.06 7.68
N ILE A 57 -4.24 4.47 8.07
CA ILE A 57 -3.76 4.41 9.45
C ILE A 57 -2.24 4.58 9.45
N GLU A 58 -1.73 5.36 10.40
CA GLU A 58 -0.28 5.53 10.57
C GLU A 58 0.35 4.29 11.22
N PRO A 59 1.64 4.01 10.99
CA PRO A 59 2.34 2.91 11.63
C PRO A 59 2.32 3.05 13.15
N ILE A 60 1.87 2.00 13.86
CA ILE A 60 1.83 1.98 15.32
C ILE A 60 3.00 1.14 15.84
N LEU A 61 3.99 1.81 16.43
CA LEU A 61 5.13 1.14 17.05
C LEU A 61 4.79 0.56 18.42
N PHE A 62 5.39 -0.58 18.74
CA PHE A 62 5.34 -1.13 20.09
C PHE A 62 6.10 -0.22 21.08
N ASN A 63 5.62 -0.18 22.33
CA ASN A 63 6.33 0.48 23.41
C ASN A 63 7.73 -0.14 23.61
N GLU A 64 8.77 0.69 23.65
CA GLU A 64 10.17 0.26 23.71
C GLU A 64 10.52 -0.53 24.98
N GLU A 65 9.98 -0.16 26.14
CA GLU A 65 10.23 -0.88 27.39
C GLU A 65 9.62 -2.29 27.36
N LEU A 66 8.41 -2.43 26.82
CA LEU A 66 7.79 -3.74 26.61
C LEU A 66 8.62 -4.62 25.65
N ARG A 67 9.22 -4.01 24.61
CA ARG A 67 10.11 -4.74 23.69
C ARG A 67 11.39 -5.23 24.39
N LYS A 68 11.97 -4.44 25.30
CA LYS A 68 13.16 -4.82 26.07
C LYS A 68 12.86 -5.99 27.01
N ILE A 69 11.76 -5.92 27.75
CA ILE A 69 11.33 -7.00 28.67
C ILE A 69 11.12 -8.31 27.90
N ASN A 70 10.40 -8.25 26.77
CA ASN A 70 10.15 -9.43 25.95
C ASN A 70 11.45 -10.05 25.43
N ARG A 71 12.37 -9.24 24.90
CA ARG A 71 13.70 -9.72 24.46
C ARG A 71 14.44 -10.44 25.58
N CYS A 72 14.53 -9.84 26.77
CA CYS A 72 15.20 -10.46 27.92
C CYS A 72 14.55 -11.78 28.34
N ALA A 73 13.22 -11.86 28.34
CA ALA A 73 12.48 -13.07 28.69
C ALA A 73 12.78 -14.22 27.70
N VAL A 74 12.82 -13.93 26.40
CA VAL A 74 13.16 -14.92 25.36
C VAL A 74 14.60 -15.43 25.48
N TYR A 75 15.56 -14.57 25.83
CA TYR A 75 16.93 -15.03 26.08
C TYR A 75 17.05 -15.89 27.35
N ARG A 76 16.23 -15.62 28.37
CA ARG A 76 16.27 -16.34 29.65
C ARG A 76 15.63 -17.73 29.61
N THR A 77 14.72 -18.00 28.68
CA THR A 77 14.10 -19.32 28.48
C THR A 77 14.89 -20.25 27.55
N ARG A 78 15.96 -19.75 26.92
CA ARG A 78 16.84 -20.52 26.04
C ARG A 78 18.13 -21.01 26.71
N ASN A 79 18.31 -20.73 28.01
CA ASN A 79 19.35 -21.27 28.89
C ASN A 79 18.69 -22.06 30.03
#